data_AF-A0A7X7MBH4-F1
#
_entry.id   AF-A0A7X7MBH4-F1
#
_cell.length_a   1.000
_cell.length_b   1.000
_cell.length_c   1.000
_cell.angle_alpha   90.00
_cell.angle_beta   90.00
_cell.angle_gamma   90.00
#
_symmetry.space_group_name_H-M   'P 1'
#
loop_
_entity.id
_entity.type
_entity.pdbx_description
1 polymer ?
#
loop_
_entity_poly.entity_id
_entity_poly.type
_entity_poly.pdbx_seq_one_letter_code
_entity_poly.pdbx_strand_id
1 'polypeptide(L)'
;MPGNITAQVTQALTPPYGYGLKSVGLTSGGSAYIGAPVVIIGSDHGSGATAIATVDLTDGSPTRGQVNGFTVTSPGSGYHPGDTSLVVSLVGGGCAAPAVPGTCTLALNDTQGGLLKTGAGMLMLSGINTYGGATTISNGTLRLGAPHGVPPDGMVHVVNGGIYDLGMQDATNGTVNLVNGTLQSGTLRARLQKTGGGVANVYSTRVVSGVPIVVESGTLRLGGRGDLGLFEGRLGSVFDITTPNP
;
A
#
# COMPACT_ATOMS: atom_id res chain seq x y z
N MET A 1 -5.49 -29.98 -0.42
CA MET A 1 -4.76 -28.72 -0.71
C MET A 1 -5.78 -27.59 -0.61
N PRO A 2 -5.60 -26.57 0.24
CA PRO A 2 -6.51 -25.43 0.22
C PRO A 2 -6.40 -24.76 -1.15
N GLY A 3 -7.53 -24.59 -1.84
CA GLY A 3 -7.59 -23.96 -3.16
C GLY A 3 -6.90 -22.60 -3.14
N ASN A 4 -6.20 -22.29 -4.22
CA ASN A 4 -5.62 -20.98 -4.47
C ASN A 4 -6.73 -19.91 -4.46
N ILE A 5 -6.95 -19.30 -3.30
CA ILE A 5 -7.86 -18.16 -3.16
C ILE A 5 -7.35 -17.05 -4.08
N THR A 6 -8.17 -16.71 -5.07
CA THR A 6 -7.97 -15.53 -5.90
C THR A 6 -8.84 -14.42 -5.34
N ALA A 7 -8.21 -13.36 -4.85
CA ALA A 7 -8.90 -12.12 -4.55
C ALA A 7 -8.72 -11.16 -5.73
N GLN A 8 -9.78 -10.49 -6.16
CA GLN A 8 -9.72 -9.45 -7.19
C GLN A 8 -10.16 -8.12 -6.61
N VAL A 9 -9.37 -7.08 -6.88
CA VAL A 9 -9.69 -5.70 -6.55
C VAL A 9 -9.86 -4.94 -7.85
N THR A 10 -11.10 -4.55 -8.13
CA THR A 10 -11.48 -3.75 -9.30
C THR A 10 -11.53 -2.26 -8.98
N GLN A 11 -11.71 -1.90 -7.70
CA GLN A 11 -11.66 -0.52 -7.25
C GLN A 11 -10.24 0.04 -7.34
N ALA A 12 -10.12 1.28 -7.80
CA ALA A 12 -8.86 2.01 -7.76
C ALA A 12 -8.42 2.23 -6.30
N LEU A 13 -7.20 1.84 -5.99
CA LEU A 13 -6.50 2.13 -4.75
C LEU A 13 -5.78 3.48 -4.91
N THR A 14 -6.31 4.49 -4.24
CA THR A 14 -5.82 5.87 -4.30
C THR A 14 -5.18 6.27 -2.96
N PRO A 15 -4.24 7.23 -2.95
CA PRO A 15 -3.75 7.78 -1.69
C PRO A 15 -4.88 8.52 -0.96
N PRO A 16 -4.80 8.67 0.37
CA PRO A 16 -5.60 9.64 1.10
C PRO A 16 -5.37 11.04 0.50
N TYR A 17 -6.44 11.80 0.28
CA TYR A 17 -6.38 13.17 -0.25
C TYR A 17 -6.88 14.19 0.80
N GLY A 18 -6.62 15.47 0.54
CA GLY A 18 -7.05 16.57 1.41
C GLY A 18 -6.40 16.51 2.79
N TYR A 19 -7.18 16.87 3.81
CA TYR A 19 -6.76 16.81 5.21
C TYR A 19 -7.30 15.55 5.89
N GLY A 20 -6.64 15.15 6.99
CA GLY A 20 -7.04 14.11 7.92
C GLY A 20 -7.13 14.66 9.34
N LEU A 21 -7.96 14.02 10.17
CA LEU A 21 -8.07 14.31 11.60
C LEU A 21 -6.77 13.91 12.31
N LYS A 22 -6.11 14.88 12.96
CA LYS A 22 -4.87 14.65 13.70
C LYS A 22 -5.10 14.42 15.18
N SER A 23 -6.00 15.21 15.77
CA SER A 23 -6.34 15.11 17.18
C SER A 23 -7.73 15.67 17.43
N VAL A 24 -8.36 15.14 18.47
CA VAL A 24 -9.60 15.69 19.02
C VAL A 24 -9.23 16.32 20.37
N GLY A 25 -9.53 17.60 20.55
CA GLY A 25 -9.37 18.27 21.83
C GLY A 25 -10.34 17.72 22.87
N LEU A 26 -10.12 18.05 24.14
CA LEU A 26 -11.04 17.73 25.23
C LEU A 26 -11.32 19.00 26.04
N THR A 27 -12.57 19.45 26.02
CA THR A 27 -13.00 20.65 26.76
C THR A 27 -13.34 20.30 28.20
N SER A 28 -13.97 19.14 28.42
CA SER A 28 -14.29 18.60 29.75
C SER A 28 -14.28 17.07 29.71
N GLY A 29 -13.66 16.44 30.71
CA GLY A 29 -13.63 14.98 30.84
C GLY A 29 -14.94 14.35 31.34
N GLY A 30 -15.94 15.16 31.70
CA GLY A 30 -17.18 14.67 32.31
C GLY A 30 -16.95 14.01 33.67
N SER A 31 -17.84 13.10 34.07
CA SER A 31 -17.68 12.32 35.30
C SER A 31 -18.49 11.02 35.32
N ALA A 32 -18.08 10.12 36.22
CA ALA A 32 -18.71 8.83 36.51
C ALA A 32 -18.82 7.87 35.31
N TYR A 33 -17.92 7.96 34.33
CA TYR A 33 -17.77 6.93 33.32
C TYR A 33 -17.35 5.60 33.98
N ILE A 34 -18.04 4.52 33.63
CA ILE A 34 -17.70 3.14 34.04
C ILE A 34 -17.02 2.35 32.92
N GLY A 35 -16.90 2.96 31.73
CA GLY A 35 -16.24 2.43 30.55
C GLY A 35 -16.02 3.53 29.51
N ALA A 36 -15.13 3.27 28.54
CA ALA A 36 -14.90 4.22 27.45
C ALA A 36 -16.15 4.37 26.56
N PRO A 37 -16.60 5.61 26.26
CA PRO A 37 -17.66 5.82 25.30
C PRO A 37 -17.18 5.51 23.88
N VAL A 38 -18.13 5.18 23.00
CA VAL A 38 -17.87 5.11 21.56
C VAL A 38 -17.73 6.53 21.04
N VAL A 39 -16.67 6.77 20.26
CA VAL A 39 -16.45 8.06 19.58
C VAL A 39 -17.08 7.99 18.20
N ILE A 40 -17.99 8.92 17.93
CA ILE A 40 -18.60 9.10 16.62
C ILE A 40 -18.09 10.41 16.04
N ILE A 41 -17.47 10.33 14.87
CA ILE A 41 -16.95 11.46 14.14
C ILE A 41 -17.84 11.68 12.92
N GLY A 42 -18.56 12.79 12.91
CA GLY A 42 -19.41 13.21 11.79
C GLY A 42 -18.81 14.44 11.11
N SER A 43 -19.02 14.56 9.81
CA SER A 43 -18.59 15.71 9.02
C SER A 43 -19.43 15.79 7.75
N ASP A 44 -19.60 16.99 7.19
CA ASP A 44 -20.20 17.15 5.85
C ASP A 44 -19.15 17.12 4.72
N HIS A 45 -17.86 17.22 5.08
CA HIS A 45 -16.72 16.96 4.20
C HIS A 45 -15.86 15.81 4.71
N GLY A 46 -15.22 15.07 3.80
CA GLY A 46 -14.33 13.97 4.16
C GLY A 46 -15.02 12.79 4.83
N SER A 47 -14.29 11.70 5.02
CA SER A 47 -14.80 10.50 5.68
C SER A 47 -13.69 9.61 6.21
N GLY A 48 -14.05 8.63 7.04
CA GLY A 48 -13.15 7.55 7.47
C GLY A 48 -12.26 7.89 8.67
N ALA A 49 -12.46 9.05 9.30
CA ALA A 49 -11.82 9.33 10.58
C ALA A 49 -12.41 8.42 11.67
N THR A 50 -11.54 7.81 12.47
CA THR A 50 -11.94 7.01 13.64
C THR A 50 -11.06 7.38 14.82
N ALA A 51 -11.63 7.31 16.02
CA ALA A 51 -10.88 7.52 17.25
C ALA A 51 -11.47 6.67 18.37
N ILE A 52 -10.68 6.51 19.44
CA ILE A 52 -11.11 5.90 20.69
C ILE A 52 -10.98 6.93 21.82
N ALA A 53 -11.94 6.92 22.75
CA ALA A 53 -11.84 7.69 23.98
C ALA A 53 -11.10 6.89 25.04
N THR A 54 -10.27 7.56 25.83
CA THR A 54 -9.63 6.96 27.01
C THR A 54 -10.30 7.50 28.25
N VAL A 55 -10.62 6.60 29.19
CA VAL A 55 -11.22 6.93 30.48
C VAL A 55 -10.29 6.47 31.57
N ASP A 56 -10.07 7.31 32.56
CA ASP A 56 -9.39 6.90 33.78
C ASP A 56 -10.34 6.06 34.64
N LEU A 57 -10.06 4.77 34.76
CA LEU A 57 -10.83 3.85 35.62
C LEU A 57 -9.99 3.37 36.82
N THR A 58 -8.87 4.03 37.09
CA THR A 58 -7.93 3.61 38.14
C THR A 58 -8.52 3.88 39.51
N ASP A 59 -8.61 2.84 40.33
CA ASP A 59 -9.12 2.98 41.70
C ASP A 59 -8.22 3.92 42.53
N GLY A 60 -8.85 4.85 43.25
CA GLY A 60 -8.17 5.89 44.02
C GLY A 60 -7.67 7.09 43.21
N SER A 61 -7.82 7.10 41.88
CA SER A 61 -7.45 8.27 41.08
C SER A 61 -8.41 9.45 41.31
N PRO A 62 -7.92 10.70 41.44
CA PRO A 62 -8.77 11.88 41.56
C PRO A 62 -9.60 12.15 40.29
N THR A 63 -9.20 11.60 39.15
CA THR A 63 -9.89 11.74 37.86
C THR A 63 -10.63 10.45 37.45
N ARG A 64 -10.81 9.51 38.39
CA ARG A 64 -11.53 8.26 38.12
C ARG A 64 -12.94 8.56 37.58
N GLY A 65 -13.28 7.90 36.49
CA GLY A 65 -14.53 8.07 35.75
C GLY A 65 -14.56 9.31 34.87
N GLN A 66 -13.41 9.90 34.51
CA GLN A 66 -13.32 10.98 33.52
C GLN A 66 -12.69 10.49 32.22
N VAL A 67 -13.21 10.96 31.08
CA VAL A 67 -12.50 10.91 29.80
C VAL A 67 -11.26 11.79 29.93
N ASN A 68 -10.08 11.26 29.59
CA ASN A 68 -8.83 12.00 29.69
C ASN A 68 -8.16 12.26 28.34
N GLY A 69 -8.72 11.74 27.24
CA GLY A 69 -8.24 12.03 25.91
C GLY A 69 -8.91 11.21 24.81
N PHE A 70 -8.44 11.47 23.60
CA PHE A 70 -8.83 10.74 22.39
C PHE A 70 -7.59 10.30 21.62
N THR A 71 -7.60 9.06 21.16
CA THR A 71 -6.59 8.55 20.23
C THR A 71 -7.21 8.36 18.87
N VAL A 72 -6.74 9.13 17.88
CA VAL A 72 -7.16 8.94 16.49
C VAL A 72 -6.56 7.64 15.95
N THR A 73 -7.41 6.71 15.53
CA THR A 73 -7.03 5.40 15.00
C THR A 73 -7.00 5.38 13.47
N SER A 74 -7.70 6.31 12.82
CA SER A 74 -7.59 6.61 11.40
C SER A 74 -7.84 8.10 11.21
N PRO A 75 -6.96 8.85 10.52
CA PRO A 75 -7.19 10.26 10.20
C PRO A 75 -8.36 10.48 9.23
N GLY A 76 -8.75 9.46 8.45
CA GLY A 76 -9.66 9.63 7.33
C GLY A 76 -9.07 10.50 6.21
N SER A 77 -9.91 10.93 5.28
CA SER A 77 -9.47 11.71 4.13
C SER A 77 -10.57 12.61 3.59
N GLY A 78 -10.17 13.67 2.87
CA GLY A 78 -11.09 14.58 2.19
C GLY A 78 -11.64 15.70 3.07
N TYR A 79 -11.09 15.90 4.27
CA TYR A 79 -11.39 17.07 5.10
C TYR A 79 -10.71 18.32 4.52
N HIS A 80 -11.21 19.50 4.90
CA HIS A 80 -10.66 20.79 4.47
C HIS A 80 -10.04 21.55 5.65
N PRO A 81 -9.06 22.45 5.40
CA PRO A 81 -8.52 23.27 6.47
C PRO A 81 -9.61 24.19 7.01
N GLY A 82 -9.82 24.15 8.33
CA GLY A 82 -10.86 24.95 8.99
C GLY A 82 -12.27 24.36 8.91
N ASP A 83 -12.42 23.07 8.59
CA ASP A 83 -13.71 22.38 8.60
C ASP A 83 -14.37 22.43 9.99
N THR A 84 -15.39 23.27 10.13
CA THR A 84 -16.18 23.44 11.36
C THR A 84 -17.34 22.45 11.44
N SER A 85 -17.62 21.70 10.37
CA SER A 85 -18.65 20.66 10.33
C SER A 85 -18.21 19.37 11.03
N LEU A 86 -16.90 19.23 11.27
CA LEU A 86 -16.31 18.08 11.91
C LEU A 86 -16.68 18.06 13.39
N VAL A 87 -17.70 17.27 13.71
CA VAL A 87 -18.26 17.14 15.05
C VAL A 87 -17.88 15.79 15.64
N VAL A 88 -17.41 15.81 16.88
CA VAL A 88 -17.19 14.61 17.68
C VAL A 88 -18.28 14.50 18.72
N SER A 89 -18.94 13.35 18.75
CA SER A 89 -19.94 13.00 19.75
C SER A 89 -19.58 11.69 20.44
N LEU A 90 -20.06 11.53 21.67
CA LEU A 90 -19.78 10.38 22.52
C LEU A 90 -21.07 9.66 22.85
N VAL A 91 -21.07 8.34 22.69
CA VAL A 91 -22.24 7.49 23.00
C VAL A 91 -21.83 6.37 23.95
N GLY A 92 -22.62 6.19 25.01
CA GLY A 92 -22.39 5.14 26.02
C GLY A 92 -21.41 5.54 27.12
N GLY A 93 -20.72 4.55 27.69
CA GLY A 93 -19.76 4.73 28.78
C GLY A 93 -20.37 4.90 30.19
N GLY A 94 -21.69 5.00 30.29
CA GLY A 94 -22.44 5.01 31.55
C GLY A 94 -22.17 6.21 32.46
N CYS A 95 -21.88 7.38 31.87
CA CYS A 95 -21.54 8.59 32.62
C CYS A 95 -22.75 9.24 33.33
N ALA A 96 -22.48 9.98 34.40
CA ALA A 96 -23.45 10.88 35.03
C ALA A 96 -23.39 12.29 34.41
N ALA A 97 -22.19 12.78 34.10
CA ALA A 97 -21.99 14.01 33.35
C ALA A 97 -21.18 13.70 32.08
N PRO A 98 -21.70 14.00 30.88
CA PRO A 98 -21.01 13.68 29.65
C PRO A 98 -19.74 14.52 29.48
N ALA A 99 -18.69 13.90 28.97
CA ALA A 99 -17.50 14.60 28.50
C ALA A 99 -17.85 15.46 27.28
N VAL A 100 -17.14 16.57 27.12
CA VAL A 100 -17.30 17.52 26.02
C VAL A 100 -16.04 17.48 25.17
N PRO A 101 -16.09 16.85 23.98
CA PRO A 101 -15.02 16.96 23.00
C PRO A 101 -14.74 18.42 22.66
N GLY A 102 -13.47 18.73 22.44
CA GLY A 102 -12.99 20.05 22.05
C GLY A 102 -12.75 20.17 20.55
N THR A 103 -12.00 21.20 20.17
CA THR A 103 -11.67 21.48 18.78
C THR A 103 -10.89 20.33 18.16
N CYS A 104 -11.26 19.96 16.93
CA CYS A 104 -10.47 19.03 16.14
C CYS A 104 -9.33 19.77 15.46
N THR A 105 -8.15 19.14 15.41
CA THR A 105 -7.01 19.62 14.63
C THR A 105 -6.88 18.78 13.38
N LEU A 106 -6.81 19.45 12.23
CA LEU A 106 -6.64 18.83 10.92
C LEU A 106 -5.24 19.09 10.39
N ALA A 107 -4.69 18.13 9.65
CA ALA A 107 -3.43 18.28 8.93
C ALA A 107 -3.54 17.68 7.52
N LEU A 108 -2.71 18.12 6.59
CA LEU A 108 -2.64 17.51 5.26
C LEU A 108 -2.33 16.02 5.38
N ASN A 109 -3.00 15.22 4.56
CA ASN A 109 -2.61 13.83 4.36
C ASN A 109 -1.35 13.80 3.49
N ASP A 110 -0.18 13.76 4.13
CA ASP A 110 1.14 13.69 3.49
C ASP A 110 1.59 12.25 3.19
N THR A 111 0.87 11.26 3.73
CA THR A 111 1.12 9.85 3.46
C THR A 111 0.53 9.42 2.13
N GLN A 112 1.37 8.84 1.26
CA GLN A 112 0.96 8.36 -0.05
C GLN A 112 0.32 6.95 -0.03
N GLY A 113 0.45 6.21 1.08
CA GLY A 113 0.00 4.82 1.21
C GLY A 113 0.78 3.84 0.32
N GLY A 114 0.85 2.56 0.68
CA GLY A 114 1.54 1.53 -0.10
C GLY A 114 0.82 0.20 -0.04
N LEU A 115 1.30 -0.78 -0.82
CA LEU A 115 0.69 -2.11 -0.89
C LEU A 115 1.68 -3.17 -0.40
N LEU A 116 1.28 -3.98 0.58
CA LEU A 116 2.03 -5.16 1.01
C LEU A 116 1.22 -6.42 0.71
N LYS A 117 1.67 -7.21 -0.27
CA LYS A 117 1.09 -8.50 -0.63
C LYS A 117 1.74 -9.62 0.19
N THR A 118 0.97 -10.13 1.15
CA THR A 118 1.30 -11.30 1.97
C THR A 118 0.39 -12.48 1.64
N GLY A 119 0.62 -13.63 2.31
CA GLY A 119 -0.15 -14.86 2.11
C GLY A 119 0.14 -15.57 0.78
N ALA A 120 -0.09 -16.88 0.73
CA ALA A 120 0.24 -17.72 -0.43
C ALA A 120 -0.70 -17.54 -1.64
N GLY A 121 -1.88 -16.93 -1.44
CA GLY A 121 -2.89 -16.75 -2.50
C GLY A 121 -2.51 -15.72 -3.57
N MET A 122 -3.37 -15.60 -4.58
CA MET A 122 -3.24 -14.62 -5.65
C MET A 122 -4.11 -13.39 -5.37
N LEU A 123 -3.53 -12.20 -5.49
CA LEU A 123 -4.25 -10.94 -5.54
C LEU A 123 -4.18 -10.40 -6.96
N MET A 124 -5.32 -10.17 -7.61
CA MET A 124 -5.39 -9.53 -8.91
C MET A 124 -5.85 -8.07 -8.77
N LEU A 125 -5.06 -7.13 -9.29
CA LEU A 125 -5.40 -5.71 -9.31
C LEU A 125 -5.83 -5.29 -10.72
N SER A 126 -7.12 -5.00 -10.87
CA SER A 126 -7.72 -4.59 -12.15
C SER A 126 -8.07 -3.10 -12.21
N GLY A 127 -8.07 -2.41 -11.07
CA GLY A 127 -8.23 -0.94 -11.02
C GLY A 127 -6.98 -0.20 -11.51
N ILE A 128 -7.14 1.06 -11.90
CA ILE A 128 -6.03 1.99 -12.14
C ILE A 128 -5.63 2.56 -10.77
N ASN A 129 -4.50 2.11 -10.23
CA ASN A 129 -4.07 2.46 -8.89
C ASN A 129 -3.10 3.64 -8.91
N THR A 130 -3.20 4.52 -7.90
CA THR A 130 -2.44 5.77 -7.82
C THR A 130 -1.81 6.05 -6.45
N TYR A 131 -1.83 5.08 -5.53
CA TYR A 131 -1.07 5.19 -4.27
C TYR A 131 0.42 5.48 -4.58
N GLY A 132 1.07 6.37 -3.83
CA GLY A 132 2.43 6.79 -4.16
C GLY A 132 3.54 6.04 -3.41
N GLY A 133 3.21 5.22 -2.41
CA GLY A 133 4.17 4.37 -1.70
C GLY A 133 4.48 3.07 -2.44
N ALA A 134 5.47 2.35 -1.94
CA ALA A 134 5.96 1.13 -2.59
C ALA A 134 4.95 -0.02 -2.56
N THR A 135 5.05 -0.89 -3.57
CA THR A 135 4.42 -2.21 -3.60
C THR A 135 5.42 -3.27 -3.18
N THR A 136 5.20 -3.94 -2.07
CA THR A 136 6.03 -5.07 -1.63
C THR A 136 5.26 -6.38 -1.76
N ILE A 137 5.83 -7.34 -2.47
CA ILE A 137 5.29 -8.69 -2.64
C ILE A 137 6.20 -9.64 -1.88
N SER A 138 5.78 -10.06 -0.69
CA SER A 138 6.58 -10.91 0.20
C SER A 138 6.14 -12.37 0.21
N ASN A 139 4.97 -12.69 -0.35
CA ASN A 139 4.49 -14.07 -0.54
C ASN A 139 3.34 -14.12 -1.56
N GLY A 140 3.13 -15.29 -2.16
CA GLY A 140 2.10 -15.54 -3.17
C GLY A 140 2.28 -14.71 -4.43
N THR A 141 1.18 -14.45 -5.13
CA THR A 141 1.21 -13.74 -6.42
C THR A 141 0.44 -12.42 -6.34
N LEU A 142 1.06 -11.33 -6.79
CA LEU A 142 0.36 -10.13 -7.22
C LEU A 142 0.27 -10.16 -8.75
N ARG A 143 -0.95 -10.23 -9.28
CA ARG A 143 -1.22 -10.25 -10.72
C ARG A 143 -1.84 -8.94 -11.18
N LEU A 144 -1.35 -8.40 -12.29
CA LEU A 144 -2.00 -7.26 -12.94
C LEU A 144 -3.18 -7.75 -13.79
N GLY A 145 -4.35 -7.16 -13.54
CA GLY A 145 -5.52 -7.26 -14.40
C GLY A 145 -5.67 -6.09 -15.37
N ALA A 146 -4.85 -5.04 -15.20
CA ALA A 146 -4.78 -3.86 -16.07
C ALA A 146 -3.33 -3.32 -16.09
N PRO A 147 -2.92 -2.57 -17.13
CA PRO A 147 -1.56 -2.01 -17.24
C PRO A 147 -1.12 -1.19 -16.01
N HIS A 148 -2.05 -0.49 -15.38
CA HIS A 148 -1.82 0.35 -14.19
C HIS A 148 -2.38 -0.29 -12.90
N GLY A 149 -2.42 -1.62 -12.84
CA GLY A 149 -2.75 -2.33 -11.59
C GLY A 149 -1.71 -2.10 -10.49
N VAL A 150 -0.52 -1.61 -10.83
CA VAL A 150 0.43 -0.96 -9.91
C VAL A 150 0.75 0.42 -10.48
N PRO A 151 0.91 1.47 -9.66
CA PRO A 151 1.20 2.83 -10.11
C PRO A 151 2.41 2.93 -11.07
N PRO A 152 2.32 3.73 -12.16
CA PRO A 152 3.38 3.88 -13.15
C PRO A 152 4.73 4.37 -12.63
N ASP A 153 4.73 5.22 -11.60
CA ASP A 153 5.97 5.72 -10.97
C ASP A 153 6.33 4.94 -9.70
N GLY A 154 5.50 3.95 -9.33
CA GLY A 154 5.64 3.19 -8.10
C GLY A 154 6.87 2.29 -8.09
N MET A 155 7.49 2.15 -6.92
CA MET A 155 8.53 1.16 -6.66
C MET A 155 7.89 -0.19 -6.33
N VAL A 156 8.38 -1.27 -6.95
CA VAL A 156 7.96 -2.64 -6.68
C VAL A 156 9.10 -3.45 -6.08
N HIS A 157 8.89 -4.05 -4.92
CA HIS A 157 9.79 -4.98 -4.26
C HIS A 157 9.24 -6.39 -4.35
N VAL A 158 10.02 -7.32 -4.91
CA VAL A 158 9.64 -8.73 -4.98
C VAL A 158 10.63 -9.54 -4.14
N VAL A 159 10.15 -10.02 -3.00
CA VAL A 159 10.96 -10.62 -1.94
C VAL A 159 10.36 -11.93 -1.44
N ASN A 160 11.16 -12.72 -0.73
CA ASN A 160 10.81 -13.99 -0.09
C ASN A 160 10.00 -14.95 -0.97
N GLY A 161 10.39 -15.08 -2.24
CA GLY A 161 9.71 -15.96 -3.19
C GLY A 161 8.36 -15.43 -3.71
N GLY A 162 8.02 -14.17 -3.43
CA GLY A 162 6.87 -13.50 -4.02
C GLY A 162 6.93 -13.49 -5.55
N ILE A 163 5.75 -13.43 -6.18
CA ILE A 163 5.60 -13.42 -7.64
C ILE A 163 4.89 -12.14 -8.07
N TYR A 164 5.55 -11.36 -8.90
CA TYR A 164 4.94 -10.27 -9.65
C TYR A 164 4.59 -10.75 -11.06
N ASP A 165 3.31 -11.00 -11.29
CA ASP A 165 2.77 -11.46 -12.56
C ASP A 165 2.16 -10.27 -13.30
N LEU A 166 2.72 -9.87 -14.43
CA LEU A 166 2.20 -8.74 -15.20
C LEU A 166 0.91 -9.09 -15.95
N GLY A 167 0.42 -10.33 -15.86
CA GLY A 167 -0.88 -10.73 -16.39
C GLY A 167 -1.03 -10.54 -17.90
N MET A 168 0.09 -10.64 -18.63
CA MET A 168 0.21 -10.32 -20.06
C MET A 168 -0.02 -8.84 -20.42
N GLN A 169 0.02 -7.94 -19.44
CA GLN A 169 -0.10 -6.51 -19.65
C GLN A 169 1.23 -5.88 -20.11
N ASP A 170 1.14 -4.68 -20.69
CA ASP A 170 2.27 -3.77 -20.86
C ASP A 170 2.31 -2.80 -19.67
N ALA A 171 2.99 -3.22 -18.60
CA ALA A 171 3.02 -2.52 -17.33
C ALA A 171 4.14 -1.48 -17.29
N THR A 172 3.83 -0.29 -16.78
CA THR A 172 4.84 0.74 -16.47
C THR A 172 5.02 0.81 -14.96
N ASN A 173 6.26 0.85 -14.48
CA ASN A 173 6.60 1.09 -13.08
C ASN A 173 7.88 1.93 -12.98
N GLY A 174 8.10 2.63 -11.87
CA GLY A 174 9.30 3.43 -11.69
C GLY A 174 10.55 2.55 -11.57
N THR A 175 10.53 1.65 -10.59
CA THR A 175 11.61 0.66 -10.39
C THR A 175 11.04 -0.66 -9.89
N VAL A 176 11.48 -1.77 -10.48
CA VAL A 176 11.25 -3.11 -9.96
C VAL A 176 12.55 -3.64 -9.37
N ASN A 177 12.56 -3.84 -8.06
CA ASN A 177 13.65 -4.47 -7.32
C ASN A 177 13.29 -5.93 -7.01
N LEU A 178 13.98 -6.85 -7.67
CA LEU A 178 13.89 -8.27 -7.36
C LEU A 178 14.97 -8.62 -6.32
N VAL A 179 14.60 -9.30 -5.24
CA VAL A 179 15.58 -9.78 -4.24
C VAL A 179 15.80 -11.28 -4.39
N ASN A 180 14.72 -12.03 -4.20
CA ASN A 180 14.64 -13.49 -4.30
C ASN A 180 13.24 -13.93 -4.74
N GLY A 181 12.61 -13.13 -5.60
CA GLY A 181 11.27 -13.35 -6.13
C GLY A 181 11.27 -13.55 -7.65
N THR A 182 10.07 -13.62 -8.21
CA THR A 182 9.86 -13.88 -9.64
C THR A 182 9.06 -12.74 -10.27
N LEU A 183 9.53 -12.24 -11.41
CA LEU A 183 8.79 -11.41 -12.34
C LEU A 183 8.35 -12.29 -13.51
N GLN A 184 7.07 -12.21 -13.93
CA GLN A 184 6.60 -13.03 -15.03
C GLN A 184 5.51 -12.40 -15.90
N SER A 185 5.34 -12.96 -17.10
CA SER A 185 4.16 -12.84 -17.98
C SER A 185 3.79 -11.42 -18.42
N GLY A 186 4.43 -10.87 -19.46
CA GLY A 186 4.01 -9.61 -20.08
C GLY A 186 5.18 -8.73 -20.50
N THR A 187 4.95 -7.42 -20.60
CA THR A 187 6.01 -6.43 -20.82
C THR A 187 6.13 -5.54 -19.60
N LEU A 188 7.35 -5.38 -19.09
CA LEU A 188 7.71 -4.44 -18.03
C LEU A 188 8.44 -3.24 -18.65
N ARG A 189 7.93 -2.03 -18.42
CA ARG A 189 8.60 -0.76 -18.70
C ARG A 189 9.02 -0.13 -17.38
N ALA A 190 10.26 -0.36 -16.98
CA ALA A 190 10.78 0.13 -15.70
C ALA A 190 12.32 0.08 -15.66
N ARG A 191 12.92 0.71 -14.64
CA ARG A 191 14.24 0.29 -14.16
C ARG A 191 14.10 -1.07 -13.50
N LEU A 192 14.80 -2.09 -13.99
CA LEU A 192 14.88 -3.39 -13.33
C LEU A 192 16.21 -3.50 -12.60
N GLN A 193 16.15 -3.87 -11.32
CA GLN A 193 17.34 -4.15 -10.51
C GLN A 193 17.19 -5.44 -9.70
N LYS A 194 18.34 -6.04 -9.41
CA LYS A 194 18.47 -7.24 -8.59
C LYS A 194 19.38 -6.94 -7.41
N THR A 195 18.86 -7.14 -6.19
CA THR A 195 19.58 -6.95 -4.93
C THR A 195 19.51 -8.22 -4.06
N GLY A 196 20.25 -8.26 -2.95
CA GLY A 196 20.34 -9.43 -2.04
C GLY A 196 21.07 -10.65 -2.61
N GLY A 197 21.64 -11.49 -1.74
CA GLY A 197 22.46 -12.64 -2.16
C GLY A 197 21.71 -13.80 -2.83
N GLY A 198 20.37 -13.77 -2.88
CA GLY A 198 19.55 -14.85 -3.40
C GLY A 198 19.41 -14.87 -4.93
N VAL A 199 18.56 -15.78 -5.42
CA VAL A 199 18.20 -15.90 -6.84
C VAL A 199 16.87 -15.22 -7.11
N ALA A 200 16.82 -14.31 -8.07
CA ALA A 200 15.58 -13.81 -8.64
C ALA A 200 15.36 -14.37 -10.05
N ASN A 201 14.10 -14.47 -10.46
CA ASN A 201 13.73 -15.00 -11.78
C ASN A 201 12.95 -13.96 -12.59
N VAL A 202 13.21 -13.91 -13.89
CA VAL A 202 12.41 -13.17 -14.87
C VAL A 202 11.95 -14.17 -15.92
N TYR A 203 10.66 -14.49 -15.94
CA TYR A 203 10.10 -15.56 -16.77
C TYR A 203 9.03 -15.07 -17.73
N SER A 204 9.26 -15.23 -19.04
CA SER A 204 8.30 -14.80 -20.07
C SER A 204 7.91 -13.32 -19.92
N THR A 205 8.85 -12.49 -19.49
CA THR A 205 8.68 -11.04 -19.39
C THR A 205 9.64 -10.35 -20.33
N ARG A 206 9.11 -9.51 -21.22
CA ARG A 206 9.91 -8.55 -21.96
C ARG A 206 10.22 -7.37 -21.05
N VAL A 207 11.49 -7.06 -20.82
CA VAL A 207 11.90 -5.89 -20.03
C VAL A 207 12.36 -4.79 -20.97
N VAL A 208 11.68 -3.65 -20.93
CA VAL A 208 12.02 -2.43 -21.67
C VAL A 208 12.50 -1.40 -20.64
N SER A 209 13.81 -1.18 -20.58
CA SER A 209 14.40 -0.24 -19.64
C SER A 209 15.14 0.87 -20.39
N GLY A 210 14.94 2.11 -19.96
CA GLY A 210 15.72 3.26 -20.44
C GLY A 210 17.12 3.35 -19.81
N VAL A 211 17.43 2.46 -18.88
CA VAL A 211 18.70 2.37 -18.16
C VAL A 211 19.20 0.91 -18.15
N PRO A 212 20.50 0.66 -17.88
CA PRO A 212 20.98 -0.71 -17.71
C PRO A 212 20.24 -1.45 -16.60
N ILE A 213 19.98 -2.74 -16.82
CA ILE A 213 19.53 -3.65 -15.76
C ILE A 213 20.71 -3.84 -14.80
N VAL A 214 20.51 -3.58 -13.51
CA VAL A 214 21.57 -3.66 -12.49
C VAL A 214 21.43 -4.91 -11.66
N VAL A 215 22.49 -5.71 -11.54
CA VAL A 215 22.59 -6.82 -10.57
C VAL A 215 23.62 -6.43 -9.52
N GLU A 216 23.15 -5.90 -8.39
CA GLU A 216 24.01 -5.46 -7.28
C GLU A 216 24.55 -6.66 -6.48
N SER A 217 23.77 -7.74 -6.37
CA SER A 217 24.17 -8.97 -5.69
C SER A 217 23.31 -10.18 -6.07
N GLY A 218 23.83 -11.39 -5.82
CA GLY A 218 23.15 -12.66 -6.07
C GLY A 218 23.04 -13.00 -7.56
N THR A 219 21.99 -13.73 -7.93
CA THR A 219 21.80 -14.20 -9.31
C THR A 219 20.48 -13.73 -9.88
N LEU A 220 20.50 -13.17 -11.09
CA LEU A 220 19.30 -12.95 -11.89
C LEU A 220 19.20 -14.07 -12.94
N ARG A 221 18.18 -14.91 -12.83
CA ARG A 221 17.87 -15.93 -13.83
C ARG A 221 16.88 -15.37 -14.83
N LEU A 222 17.22 -15.45 -16.11
CA LEU A 222 16.35 -15.08 -17.22
C LEU A 222 15.83 -16.38 -17.86
N GLY A 223 14.53 -16.45 -18.12
CA GLY A 223 13.92 -17.57 -18.82
C GLY A 223 12.69 -17.15 -19.63
N GLY A 224 12.39 -17.90 -20.69
CA GLY A 224 11.23 -17.67 -21.55
C GLY A 224 10.31 -18.90 -21.61
N ARG A 225 9.09 -18.71 -22.13
CA ARG A 225 8.35 -19.77 -22.82
C ARG A 225 8.90 -19.86 -24.23
N GLY A 226 9.46 -20.99 -24.63
CA GLY A 226 9.71 -21.30 -26.03
C GLY A 226 11.16 -21.24 -26.47
N ASP A 227 11.83 -20.09 -26.41
CA ASP A 227 13.18 -19.95 -26.97
C ASP A 227 14.14 -19.34 -25.95
N LEU A 228 14.94 -20.19 -25.32
CA LEU A 228 15.99 -19.80 -24.39
C LEU A 228 17.26 -19.51 -25.17
N GLY A 229 17.65 -18.23 -25.26
CA GLY A 229 18.95 -17.83 -25.76
C GLY A 229 19.39 -16.51 -25.12
N LEU A 230 20.60 -16.48 -24.59
CA LEU A 230 21.37 -15.24 -24.55
C LEU A 230 21.84 -15.04 -26.00
N PHE A 231 21.29 -14.08 -26.73
CA PHE A 231 21.80 -13.78 -28.07
C PHE A 231 23.17 -13.09 -27.91
N GLU A 232 24.22 -13.89 -27.82
CA GLU A 232 25.60 -13.40 -27.92
C GLU A 232 25.90 -13.09 -29.38
N GLY A 233 26.12 -11.82 -29.70
CA GLY A 233 26.72 -11.43 -30.97
C GLY A 233 28.20 -11.86 -31.02
N ARG A 234 28.73 -12.14 -32.21
CA ARG A 234 30.18 -12.35 -32.38
C ARG A 234 30.93 -11.08 -31.97
N LEU A 235 31.99 -11.25 -31.18
CA LEU A 235 32.93 -10.18 -30.84
C LEU A 235 33.63 -9.71 -32.13
N GLY A 236 33.10 -8.68 -32.78
CA GLY A 236 33.79 -7.98 -33.87
C GLY A 236 33.05 -7.72 -35.19
N SER A 237 31.75 -7.98 -35.34
CA SER A 237 31.00 -7.56 -36.54
C SER A 237 29.75 -6.72 -36.21
N VAL A 238 29.37 -5.86 -37.16
CA VAL A 238 28.21 -4.97 -37.08
C VAL A 238 26.97 -5.78 -36.73
N PHE A 239 26.23 -5.30 -35.73
CA PHE A 239 25.00 -5.89 -35.21
C PHE A 239 23.87 -5.70 -36.23
N ASP A 240 23.63 -6.71 -37.07
CA ASP A 240 22.50 -6.74 -38.00
C ASP A 240 21.35 -7.57 -37.42
N ILE A 241 20.26 -6.88 -37.05
CA ILE A 241 19.00 -7.49 -36.56
C ILE A 241 17.95 -7.64 -37.67
N THR A 242 18.30 -7.31 -38.92
CA THR A 242 17.33 -7.24 -40.03
C THR A 242 17.21 -8.54 -40.81
N THR A 243 18.07 -9.53 -40.54
CA THR A 243 17.99 -10.85 -41.18
C THR A 243 17.82 -11.97 -40.14
N PRO A 244 16.89 -12.93 -40.35
CA PRO A 244 16.77 -14.11 -39.50
C PRO A 244 18.04 -14.96 -39.59
N ASN A 245 18.47 -15.54 -38.47
CA ASN A 245 19.60 -16.47 -38.46
C ASN A 245 19.28 -17.70 -39.35
N PRO A 246 20.23 -18.18 -40.18
CA PRO A 246 20.07 -19.39 -40.97
C PRO A 246 19.91 -20.65 -40.10
#